data_AF-A0AAR2LY49-F1
#
_entry.id   AF-A0AAR2LY49-F1
#
_cell.length_a   1.000
_cell.length_b   1.000
_cell.length_c   1.000
_cell.angle_alpha   90.00
_cell.angle_beta   90.00
_cell.angle_gamma   90.00
#
_symmetry.space_group_name_H-M   'P 1'
#
loop_
_entity.id
_entity.type
_entity.pdbx_description
1 polymer ?
#
loop_
_entity_poly.entity_id
_entity_poly.type
_entity_poly.pdbx_seq_one_letter_code
_entity_poly.pdbx_strand_id
1 'polypeptide(L)'
;MSNVSAVLKLLLLLSAVLVSAQGWNNYWSLPDSYRRHIDKALHDANRQFGGHYHVAYESILKFKDDSYINVRLMVTTCRKDEQKGFGHRDECVTQKSKTPWINCVVCKPKNGEELIDCVRQKDVKRRKDIRNKCSGYLPGSTGPLYQIGEDDEPQVGCPGCV
;
A
#
# COMPACT_ATOMS: atom_id res chain seq x y z
N MET A 1 -54.89 3.55 -10.42
CA MET A 1 -53.92 2.88 -9.52
C MET A 1 -52.61 2.74 -10.27
N SER A 2 -51.79 3.80 -10.33
CA SER A 2 -50.58 3.80 -11.18
C SER A 2 -49.43 4.59 -10.55
N ASN A 3 -49.15 4.41 -9.26
CA ASN A 3 -48.06 5.13 -8.57
C ASN A 3 -46.96 4.21 -8.01
N VAL A 4 -47.00 2.91 -8.30
CA VAL A 4 -45.97 1.96 -7.79
C VAL A 4 -44.79 1.83 -8.77
N SER A 5 -44.99 2.12 -10.06
CA SER A 5 -43.96 1.93 -11.10
C SER A 5 -42.91 3.04 -11.13
N ALA A 6 -43.28 4.28 -10.82
CA ALA A 6 -42.34 5.41 -10.85
C ALA A 6 -41.38 5.40 -9.66
N VAL A 7 -41.88 5.11 -8.46
CA VAL A 7 -41.08 5.06 -7.21
C VAL A 7 -40.09 3.90 -7.24
N LEU A 8 -40.50 2.73 -7.74
CA LEU A 8 -39.62 1.56 -7.84
C LEU A 8 -38.51 1.77 -8.89
N LYS A 9 -38.82 2.44 -10.01
CA LYS A 9 -37.81 2.81 -11.01
C LYS A 9 -36.84 3.89 -10.50
N LEU A 10 -37.31 4.82 -9.67
CA LEU A 10 -36.47 5.82 -9.02
C LEU A 10 -35.53 5.19 -7.97
N LEU A 11 -36.02 4.21 -7.21
CA LEU A 11 -35.22 3.45 -6.23
C LEU A 11 -34.17 2.54 -6.89
N LEU A 12 -34.47 1.96 -8.05
CA LEU A 12 -33.52 1.12 -8.80
C LEU A 12 -32.42 1.93 -9.50
N LEU A 13 -32.60 3.23 -9.72
CA LEU A 13 -31.57 4.12 -10.26
C LEU A 13 -30.61 4.64 -9.18
N LEU A 14 -30.91 4.45 -7.90
CA LEU A 14 -30.06 4.85 -6.77
C LEU A 14 -29.08 3.75 -6.32
N SER A 15 -29.15 2.53 -6.87
CA SER A 15 -28.22 1.44 -6.54
C SER A 15 -26.95 1.44 -7.40
N ALA A 16 -26.87 2.29 -8.42
CA ALA A 16 -25.69 2.47 -9.24
C ALA A 16 -25.13 3.88 -9.00
N VAL A 17 -24.11 3.97 -8.14
CA VAL A 17 -22.99 4.93 -8.10
C VAL A 17 -22.55 5.08 -6.64
N LEU A 18 -21.87 4.05 -6.16
CA LEU A 18 -20.87 4.16 -5.09
C LEU A 18 -19.65 3.32 -5.50
N VAL A 19 -19.28 3.38 -6.78
CA VAL A 19 -17.95 2.94 -7.22
C VAL A 19 -17.01 4.11 -6.93
N SER A 20 -16.56 4.13 -5.68
CA SER A 20 -15.43 4.87 -5.12
C SER A 20 -14.64 5.76 -6.10
N ALA A 21 -14.99 7.05 -6.12
CA ALA A 21 -14.06 8.13 -6.48
C ALA A 21 -13.04 8.39 -5.35
N GLN A 22 -12.53 7.32 -4.74
CA GLN A 22 -11.41 7.41 -3.80
C GLN A 22 -10.17 7.11 -4.63
N GLY A 23 -9.30 8.10 -4.80
CA GLY A 23 -8.00 8.01 -5.47
C GLY A 23 -7.01 7.11 -4.72
N TRP A 24 -7.46 5.92 -4.33
CA TRP A 24 -6.68 4.91 -3.66
C TRP A 24 -6.01 4.05 -4.71
N ASN A 25 -4.71 4.28 -4.86
CA ASN A 25 -3.73 3.37 -5.44
C ASN A 25 -4.05 2.77 -6.79
N ASN A 26 -3.42 3.37 -7.79
CA ASN A 26 -3.27 2.78 -9.12
C ASN A 26 -2.29 1.59 -9.09
N TYR A 27 -2.52 0.58 -8.23
CA TYR A 27 -1.70 -0.62 -8.15
C TYR A 27 -1.49 -1.22 -9.55
N TRP A 28 -2.56 -1.27 -10.35
CA TRP A 28 -2.53 -1.76 -11.73
C TRP A 28 -1.76 -0.87 -12.71
N SER A 29 -1.52 0.41 -12.39
CA SER A 29 -0.68 1.29 -13.20
C SER A 29 0.80 1.23 -12.80
N LEU A 30 1.16 0.47 -11.77
CA LEU A 30 2.56 0.33 -11.34
C LEU A 30 3.33 -0.57 -12.32
N PRO A 31 4.64 -0.33 -12.49
CA PRO A 31 5.51 -1.24 -13.23
C PRO A 31 5.41 -2.68 -12.70
N ASP A 32 5.49 -3.67 -13.60
CA ASP A 32 5.38 -5.09 -13.26
C ASP A 32 6.41 -5.55 -12.22
N SER A 33 7.61 -4.96 -12.25
CA SER A 33 8.63 -5.22 -11.23
C SER A 33 8.17 -4.78 -9.84
N TYR A 34 7.51 -3.62 -9.73
CA TYR A 34 7.03 -3.09 -8.45
C TYR A 34 5.84 -3.91 -7.96
N ARG A 35 4.90 -4.24 -8.85
CA ARG A 35 3.77 -5.12 -8.53
C ARG A 35 4.22 -6.47 -7.97
N ARG A 36 5.21 -7.11 -8.61
CA ARG A 36 5.79 -8.37 -8.11
C ARG A 36 6.38 -8.25 -6.71
N HIS A 37 7.06 -7.15 -6.39
CA HIS A 37 7.56 -6.92 -5.03
C HIS A 37 6.43 -6.66 -4.03
N ILE A 38 5.43 -5.88 -4.43
CA ILE A 38 4.25 -5.59 -3.60
C ILE A 38 3.46 -6.86 -3.32
N ASP A 39 3.30 -7.76 -4.29
CA ASP A 39 2.58 -9.03 -4.09
C ASP A 39 3.28 -9.92 -3.05
N LYS A 40 4.61 -9.92 -3.03
CA LYS A 40 5.37 -10.63 -2.00
C LYS A 40 5.22 -10.00 -0.63
N ALA A 41 5.23 -8.67 -0.55
CA ALA A 41 4.94 -7.95 0.69
C ALA A 41 3.50 -8.22 1.17
N LEU A 42 2.52 -8.24 0.26
CA LEU A 42 1.13 -8.55 0.56
C LEU A 42 0.98 -9.99 1.05
N HIS A 43 1.67 -10.94 0.43
CA HIS A 43 1.67 -12.33 0.85
C HIS A 43 2.21 -12.50 2.28
N ASP A 44 3.37 -11.91 2.56
CA ASP A 44 3.99 -11.96 3.89
C ASP A 44 3.13 -11.25 4.94
N ALA A 45 2.63 -10.04 4.63
CA ALA A 45 1.80 -9.28 5.53
C ALA A 45 0.43 -9.91 5.79
N ASN A 46 -0.22 -10.50 4.78
CA ASN A 46 -1.48 -11.22 4.98
C ASN A 46 -1.29 -12.44 5.89
N ARG A 47 -0.15 -13.13 5.79
CA ARG A 47 0.19 -14.25 6.66
C ARG A 47 0.40 -13.80 8.11
N GLN A 48 1.11 -12.70 8.32
CA GLN A 48 1.48 -12.23 9.66
C GLN A 48 0.41 -11.38 10.36
N PHE A 49 -0.31 -10.54 9.61
CA PHE A 49 -1.18 -9.49 10.17
C PHE A 49 -2.65 -9.61 9.73
N GLY A 50 -2.95 -10.39 8.70
CA GLY A 50 -4.31 -10.47 8.15
C GLY A 50 -5.31 -11.09 9.12
N GLY A 51 -4.93 -12.16 9.83
CA GLY A 51 -5.88 -12.93 10.64
C GLY A 51 -7.07 -13.37 9.78
N HIS A 52 -8.29 -12.96 10.15
CA HIS A 52 -9.52 -13.21 9.39
C HIS A 52 -9.81 -12.18 8.29
N TYR A 53 -8.96 -11.17 8.14
CA TYR A 53 -9.14 -10.03 7.25
C TYR A 53 -8.04 -9.96 6.21
N HIS A 54 -8.35 -9.36 5.07
CA HIS A 54 -7.40 -9.19 3.99
C HIS A 54 -6.50 -7.96 4.24
N VAL A 55 -5.21 -8.08 3.97
CA VAL A 55 -4.27 -6.95 3.92
C VAL A 55 -4.14 -6.47 2.49
N ALA A 56 -4.33 -5.17 2.27
CA ALA A 56 -4.26 -4.54 0.96
C ALA A 56 -3.16 -3.46 0.89
N TYR A 57 -2.76 -3.14 -0.34
CA TYR A 57 -1.80 -2.10 -0.68
C TYR A 57 -2.40 -0.69 -0.45
N GLU A 58 -1.63 0.18 0.21
CA GLU A 58 -2.01 1.59 0.44
C GLU A 58 -1.05 2.61 -0.19
N SER A 59 0.25 2.35 -0.28
CA SER A 59 1.16 3.26 -1.02
C SER A 59 2.57 2.69 -1.10
N ILE A 60 3.34 3.22 -2.05
CA ILE A 60 4.80 3.15 -2.02
C ILE A 60 5.30 4.34 -1.18
N LEU A 61 6.07 4.05 -0.14
CA LEU A 61 6.71 5.05 0.71
C LEU A 61 8.09 5.44 0.19
N LYS A 62 8.82 4.47 -0.37
CA LYS A 62 10.16 4.68 -0.95
C LYS A 62 10.45 3.56 -1.94
N PHE A 63 11.16 3.86 -3.03
CA PHE A 63 11.63 2.85 -3.97
C PHE A 63 13.02 3.22 -4.48
N LYS A 64 13.75 2.23 -5.01
CA LYS A 64 14.99 2.43 -5.75
C LYS A 64 15.14 1.31 -6.79
N ASP A 65 14.85 1.66 -8.03
CA ASP A 65 14.86 0.74 -9.16
C ASP A 65 14.06 -0.55 -8.83
N ASP A 66 14.42 -1.67 -9.43
CA ASP A 66 13.83 -2.98 -9.14
C ASP A 66 14.46 -3.68 -7.92
N SER A 67 15.37 -3.00 -7.22
CA SER A 67 16.18 -3.58 -6.14
C SER A 67 15.63 -3.31 -4.74
N TYR A 68 14.74 -2.33 -4.59
CA TYR A 68 14.22 -1.92 -3.30
C TYR A 68 12.85 -1.28 -3.44
N ILE A 69 11.90 -1.74 -2.64
CA ILE A 69 10.62 -1.07 -2.44
C ILE A 69 10.24 -1.11 -0.96
N ASN A 70 9.71 0.00 -0.48
CA ASN A 70 9.13 0.16 0.85
C ASN A 70 7.69 0.58 0.65
N VAL A 71 6.76 -0.24 1.11
CA VAL A 71 5.32 -0.04 0.93
C VAL A 71 4.60 0.01 2.25
N ARG A 72 3.53 0.81 2.27
CA ARG A 72 2.54 0.80 3.32
C ARG A 72 1.37 -0.07 2.90
N LEU A 73 0.96 -0.94 3.81
CA LEU A 73 -0.20 -1.82 3.67
C LEU A 73 -1.17 -1.59 4.84
N MET A 74 -2.41 -2.02 4.67
CA MET A 74 -3.45 -1.93 5.70
C MET A 74 -4.23 -3.23 5.84
N VAL A 75 -4.66 -3.54 7.07
CA VAL A 75 -5.71 -4.54 7.28
C VAL A 75 -7.04 -3.92 6.91
N THR A 76 -7.81 -4.59 6.07
CA THR A 76 -9.06 -4.07 5.50
C THR A 76 -10.28 -4.66 6.19
N THR A 77 -11.46 -4.13 5.87
CA THR A 77 -12.75 -4.71 6.31
C THR A 77 -13.12 -5.99 5.55
N CYS A 78 -12.47 -6.27 4.41
CA CYS A 78 -12.68 -7.50 3.66
C CYS A 78 -12.29 -8.72 4.49
N ARG A 79 -13.17 -9.73 4.51
CA ARG A 79 -12.82 -11.05 5.01
C ARG A 79 -11.79 -11.70 4.08
N LYS A 80 -10.89 -12.45 4.71
CA LYS A 80 -9.98 -13.33 4.00
C LYS A 80 -10.80 -14.39 3.27
N ASP A 81 -10.43 -14.62 2.02
CA ASP A 81 -11.06 -15.59 1.11
C ASP A 81 -9.93 -16.44 0.53
N GLU A 82 -9.94 -17.74 0.87
CA GLU A 82 -8.88 -18.66 0.45
C GLU A 82 -8.85 -18.87 -1.06
N GLN A 83 -9.97 -18.66 -1.76
CA GLN A 83 -10.05 -18.79 -3.22
C GLN A 83 -9.43 -17.58 -3.94
N LYS A 84 -9.42 -16.40 -3.28
CA LYS A 84 -8.87 -15.16 -3.85
C LYS A 84 -7.39 -14.92 -3.52
N GLY A 85 -6.81 -15.71 -2.62
CA GLY A 85 -5.40 -15.63 -2.26
C GLY A 85 -5.01 -14.35 -1.50
N PHE A 86 -3.74 -13.97 -1.63
CA PHE A 86 -3.13 -12.88 -0.85
C PHE A 86 -2.81 -11.61 -1.65
N GLY A 87 -3.04 -11.61 -2.97
CA GLY A 87 -2.74 -10.49 -3.85
C GLY A 87 -3.65 -9.27 -3.61
N HIS A 88 -3.33 -8.16 -4.28
CA HIS A 88 -4.15 -6.95 -4.19
C HIS A 88 -5.58 -7.19 -4.67
N ARG A 89 -6.54 -6.52 -4.02
CA ARG A 89 -7.98 -6.61 -4.30
C ARG A 89 -8.57 -5.21 -4.34
N ASP A 90 -9.05 -4.81 -5.52
CA ASP A 90 -9.59 -3.46 -5.76
C ASP A 90 -10.83 -3.17 -4.93
N GLU A 91 -11.58 -4.22 -4.53
CA GLU A 91 -12.75 -4.04 -3.68
C GLU A 91 -12.39 -3.81 -2.19
N CYS A 92 -11.13 -4.02 -1.79
CA CYS A 92 -10.69 -3.98 -0.39
C CYS A 92 -9.97 -2.67 -0.05
N VAL A 93 -10.70 -1.56 -0.20
CA VAL A 93 -10.15 -0.19 -0.01
C VAL A 93 -10.36 0.39 1.38
N THR A 94 -11.20 -0.22 2.22
CA THR A 94 -11.52 0.33 3.54
C THR A 94 -10.65 -0.31 4.62
N GLN A 95 -9.84 0.50 5.30
CA GLN A 95 -9.08 0.05 6.47
C GLN A 95 -10.01 -0.37 7.60
N LYS A 96 -9.70 -1.49 8.26
CA LYS A 96 -10.38 -1.91 9.48
C LYS A 96 -9.97 -1.00 10.65
N SER A 97 -10.95 -0.43 11.33
CA SER A 97 -10.74 0.44 12.48
C SER A 97 -9.83 -0.21 13.54
N LYS A 98 -8.99 0.61 14.18
CA LYS A 98 -8.03 0.22 15.25
C LYS A 98 -6.97 -0.81 14.82
N THR A 99 -6.77 -1.03 13.52
CA THR A 99 -5.65 -1.84 13.02
C THR A 99 -4.44 -0.95 12.70
N PRO A 100 -3.20 -1.41 12.96
CA PRO A 100 -2.02 -0.63 12.63
C PRO A 100 -1.77 -0.65 11.12
N TRP A 101 -1.18 0.42 10.60
CA TRP A 101 -0.49 0.40 9.33
C TRP A 101 0.67 -0.60 9.37
N ILE A 102 0.89 -1.29 8.26
CA ILE A 102 1.97 -2.25 8.10
C ILE A 102 2.98 -1.64 7.14
N ASN A 103 4.25 -1.67 7.51
CA ASN A 103 5.36 -1.22 6.69
C ASN A 103 6.12 -2.45 6.23
N CYS A 104 6.20 -2.65 4.92
CA CYS A 104 6.95 -3.75 4.33
C CYS A 104 8.09 -3.21 3.49
N VAL A 105 9.27 -3.78 3.66
CA VAL A 105 10.39 -3.58 2.73
C VAL A 105 10.61 -4.89 1.98
N VAL A 106 10.74 -4.79 0.65
CA VAL A 106 11.23 -5.87 -0.21
C VAL A 106 12.49 -5.37 -0.91
N CYS A 107 13.59 -6.10 -0.80
CA CYS A 107 14.84 -5.70 -1.43
C CYS A 107 15.64 -6.88 -1.97
N LYS A 108 16.39 -6.66 -3.05
CA LYS A 108 17.27 -7.66 -3.64
C LYS A 108 18.74 -7.26 -3.43
N PRO A 109 19.48 -7.93 -2.53
CA PRO A 109 20.92 -7.74 -2.41
C PRO A 109 21.65 -8.22 -3.67
N LYS A 110 22.77 -7.57 -4.04
CA LYS A 110 23.50 -7.84 -5.31
C LYS A 110 23.82 -9.32 -5.56
N ASN A 111 24.14 -10.07 -4.50
CA ASN A 111 24.56 -11.48 -4.55
C ASN A 111 23.71 -12.37 -3.63
N GLY A 112 22.46 -12.00 -3.34
CA GLY A 112 21.66 -12.76 -2.39
C GLY A 112 20.20 -12.89 -2.79
N GLU A 113 19.52 -13.71 -1.99
CA GLU A 113 18.07 -13.87 -2.09
C GLU A 113 17.37 -12.57 -1.72
N GLU A 114 16.20 -12.38 -2.32
CA GLU A 114 15.34 -11.25 -2.00
C GLU A 114 14.88 -11.33 -0.55
N LEU A 115 14.97 -10.21 0.15
CA LEU A 115 14.61 -10.08 1.56
C LEU A 115 13.28 -9.34 1.67
N ILE A 116 12.40 -9.86 2.53
CA ILE A 116 11.10 -9.26 2.84
C ILE A 116 11.03 -9.05 4.35
N ASP A 117 10.66 -7.84 4.78
CA ASP A 117 10.41 -7.53 6.20
C ASP A 117 9.17 -6.65 6.36
N CYS A 118 8.10 -7.27 6.83
CA CYS A 118 6.85 -6.61 7.20
C CYS A 118 6.74 -6.44 8.72
N VAL A 119 6.50 -5.20 9.15
CA VAL A 119 6.32 -4.84 10.56
C VAL A 119 5.19 -3.84 10.71
N ARG A 120 4.65 -3.69 11.92
CA ARG A 120 3.74 -2.56 12.20
C ARG A 120 4.53 -1.26 12.05
N GLN A 121 3.92 -0.24 11.46
CA GLN A 121 4.57 1.06 11.18
C GLN A 121 5.25 1.66 12.42
N LYS A 122 4.64 1.50 13.61
CA LYS A 122 5.21 1.98 14.89
C LYS A 122 6.48 1.25 15.33
N ASP A 123 6.70 0.04 14.85
CA ASP A 123 7.80 -0.85 15.26
C ASP A 123 8.99 -0.78 14.29
N VAL A 124 8.88 -0.05 13.17
CA VAL A 124 9.94 0.11 12.16
C VAL A 124 11.28 0.53 12.77
N LYS A 125 11.27 1.49 13.72
CA LYS A 125 12.49 1.99 14.37
C LYS A 125 13.21 0.93 15.23
N ARG A 126 12.49 -0.10 15.68
CA ARG A 126 13.00 -1.17 16.55
C ARG A 126 13.58 -2.35 15.75
N ARG A 127 13.19 -2.50 14.48
CA ARG A 127 13.58 -3.64 13.62
C ARG A 127 14.63 -3.19 12.60
N LYS A 128 15.92 -3.37 12.95
CA LYS A 128 17.05 -2.87 12.13
C LYS A 128 17.79 -3.95 11.35
N ASP A 129 17.70 -5.21 11.73
CA ASP A 129 18.50 -6.31 11.21
C ASP A 129 18.32 -6.56 9.70
N ILE A 130 17.07 -6.77 9.23
CA ILE A 130 16.79 -6.98 7.80
C ILE A 130 16.83 -5.64 7.06
N ARG A 131 16.29 -4.59 7.68
CA ARG A 131 16.17 -3.26 7.07
C ARG A 131 17.52 -2.60 6.83
N ASN A 132 18.51 -2.82 7.68
CA ASN A 132 19.88 -2.35 7.44
C ASN A 132 20.53 -3.07 6.26
N LYS A 133 20.29 -4.38 6.09
CA LYS A 133 20.75 -5.12 4.91
C LYS A 133 20.15 -4.54 3.63
N CYS A 134 18.88 -4.14 3.65
CA CYS A 134 18.26 -3.44 2.52
C CYS A 134 18.77 -2.00 2.33
N SER A 135 19.14 -1.31 3.42
CA SER A 135 19.56 0.09 3.40
C SER A 135 21.01 0.29 2.92
N GLY A 136 21.88 -0.72 3.08
CA GLY A 136 23.25 -0.70 2.53
C GLY A 136 23.32 -0.58 1.00
N TYR A 137 22.18 -0.74 0.31
CA TYR A 137 22.04 -0.58 -1.13
C TYR A 137 21.47 0.79 -1.55
N LEU A 138 21.24 1.70 -0.60
CA LEU A 138 20.93 3.10 -0.87
C LEU A 138 22.24 3.91 -0.78
N PRO A 139 22.93 4.22 -1.90
CA PRO A 139 24.03 5.17 -1.86
C PRO A 139 23.45 6.53 -1.43
N GLY A 140 23.91 7.05 -0.31
CA GLY A 140 23.51 8.38 0.19
C GLY A 140 22.01 8.52 0.41
N SER A 141 21.48 7.94 1.48
CA SER A 141 20.12 8.30 1.93
C SER A 141 20.16 9.68 2.58
N THR A 142 20.15 10.75 1.79
CA THR A 142 19.41 11.95 2.19
C THR A 142 18.00 11.47 2.50
N GLY A 143 17.63 11.49 3.78
CA GLY A 143 16.21 11.47 4.13
C GLY A 143 15.54 12.63 3.38
N PRO A 144 14.25 12.53 3.03
CA PRO A 144 13.53 13.73 2.62
C PRO A 144 13.73 14.75 3.74
N LEU A 145 14.51 15.80 3.46
CA LEU A 145 14.54 16.98 4.29
C LEU A 145 13.13 17.56 4.17
N TYR A 146 12.29 17.26 5.16
CA TYR A 146 11.17 18.12 5.47
C TYR A 146 11.79 19.46 5.88
N GLN A 147 12.00 20.36 4.91
CA GLN A 147 12.09 21.76 5.22
C GLN A 147 10.69 22.16 5.68
N ILE A 148 10.51 22.18 7.00
CA ILE A 148 9.43 22.95 7.60
C ILE A 148 9.85 24.40 7.37
N GLY A 149 9.45 24.96 6.23
CA GLY A 149 9.35 26.40 6.09
C GLY A 149 8.17 26.84 6.96
N GLU A 150 8.39 27.84 7.80
CA GLU A 150 7.29 28.64 8.35
C GLU A 150 6.59 29.31 7.17
N ASP A 151 5.59 28.63 6.64
CA ASP A 151 4.33 29.13 6.10
C ASP A 151 3.67 28.02 5.27
N ASP A 152 2.39 27.77 5.56
CA ASP A 152 1.58 26.67 5.04
C ASP A 152 1.46 26.66 3.51
N GLU A 153 2.32 25.90 2.81
CA GLU A 153 1.96 25.17 1.58
C GLU A 153 3.07 24.16 1.15
N PRO A 154 2.76 22.88 0.88
CA PRO A 154 3.75 21.93 0.38
C PRO A 154 4.01 22.15 -1.12
N GLN A 155 5.04 22.95 -1.44
CA GLN A 155 5.55 23.05 -2.81
C GLN A 155 6.43 21.85 -3.15
N VAL A 156 6.05 21.11 -4.19
CA VAL A 156 6.84 20.01 -4.76
C VAL A 156 7.85 20.60 -5.74
N GLY A 157 9.07 20.86 -5.28
CA GLY A 157 10.20 21.20 -6.14
C GLY A 157 10.91 19.94 -6.66
N CYS A 158 11.12 19.84 -7.97
CA CYS A 158 12.00 18.83 -8.56
C CYS A 158 13.46 19.30 -8.43
N PRO A 159 14.36 18.57 -7.73
CA PRO A 159 15.78 18.91 -7.74
C PRO A 159 16.46 18.24 -8.93
N GLY A 160 16.95 19.05 -9.87
CA GLY A 160 17.99 18.66 -10.81
C GLY A 160 17.52 18.39 -12.25
N CYS A 161 17.38 19.46 -13.04
CA CYS A 161 17.81 19.40 -14.43
C CYS A 161 19.28 19.89 -14.47
N VAL A 162 20.09 19.24 -15.30
CA VAL A 162 21.51 19.56 -15.56
C VAL A 162 21.62 20.97 -16.14
#